data_AF-A0A6B1HFY4-F1
#
_entry.id   AF-A0A6B1HFY4-F1
#
_cell.length_a   1.000
_cell.length_b   1.000
_cell.length_c   1.000
_cell.angle_alpha   90.00
_cell.angle_beta   90.00
_cell.angle_gamma   90.00
#
_symmetry.space_group_name_H-M   'P 1'
#
loop_
_entity.id
_entity.type
_entity.pdbx_description
1 polymer ?
#
loop_
_entity_poly.entity_id
_entity_poly.type
_entity_poly.pdbx_seq_one_letter_code
_entity_poly.pdbx_strand_id
1 'polypeptide(L)'
;MAEPVLPVQFEELASFTDWALEPERARTAKKAAASMEEIRAFYDAMMLRIDEILRYLEEHFGEEMPEPAHRLYLMSLSLVEVATLVELYKRRDAVDACDPLRFVPER
;
A
#
# COMPACT_ATOMS: atom_id res chain seq x y z
N MET A 1 8.65 26.51 -0.84
CA MET A 1 7.38 25.91 -1.33
C MET A 1 7.27 24.55 -0.68
N ALA A 2 6.11 24.17 -0.14
CA ALA A 2 5.95 22.84 0.44
C ALA A 2 6.04 21.79 -0.68
N GLU A 3 6.80 20.73 -0.46
CA GLU A 3 6.86 19.60 -1.38
C GLU A 3 5.50 18.87 -1.37
N PRO A 4 4.94 18.51 -2.53
CA PRO A 4 3.64 17.84 -2.58
C PRO A 4 3.74 16.45 -1.94
N VAL A 5 2.66 15.98 -1.32
CA VAL A 5 2.67 14.69 -0.61
C VAL A 5 2.87 13.51 -1.57
N LEU A 6 2.29 13.61 -2.76
CA LEU A 6 2.46 12.68 -3.88
C LEU A 6 2.85 13.47 -5.13
N PRO A 7 3.41 12.84 -6.17
CA PRO A 7 3.63 13.50 -7.45
C PRO A 7 2.31 14.04 -8.00
N VAL A 8 2.36 15.20 -8.65
CA VAL A 8 1.19 15.98 -9.07
C VAL A 8 0.16 15.15 -9.86
N GLN A 9 0.64 14.22 -10.71
CA GLN A 9 -0.20 13.37 -11.54
C GLN A 9 -0.98 12.26 -10.79
N PHE A 10 -0.72 12.12 -9.49
CA PHE A 10 -1.34 11.14 -8.58
C PHE A 10 -1.93 11.81 -7.32
N GLU A 11 -2.15 13.13 -7.35
CA GLU A 11 -2.70 13.88 -6.20
C GLU A 11 -4.05 13.36 -5.72
N GLU A 12 -4.84 12.76 -6.59
CA GLU A 12 -6.12 12.15 -6.23
C GLU A 12 -5.98 10.96 -5.26
N LEU A 13 -4.80 10.33 -5.22
CA LEU A 13 -4.49 9.24 -4.28
C LEU A 13 -4.03 9.75 -2.91
N ALA A 14 -3.93 11.07 -2.70
CA ALA A 14 -3.40 11.64 -1.46
C ALA A 14 -4.19 11.22 -0.20
N SER A 15 -5.48 10.89 -0.36
CA SER A 15 -6.34 10.40 0.72
C SER A 15 -5.94 9.01 1.24
N PHE A 16 -5.11 8.26 0.51
CA PHE A 16 -4.63 6.92 0.86
C PHE A 16 -3.16 6.90 1.31
N THR A 17 -2.58 8.07 1.60
CA THR A 17 -1.17 8.19 2.00
C THR A 17 -0.87 7.52 3.35
N ASP A 18 -1.89 7.21 4.14
CA ASP A 18 -1.78 6.39 5.35
C ASP A 18 -1.42 4.92 5.07
N TRP A 19 -1.50 4.48 3.81
CA TRP A 19 -1.00 3.20 3.33
C TRP A 19 0.47 3.25 2.87
N ALA A 20 1.13 4.41 2.89
CA ALA A 20 2.56 4.55 2.58
C ALA A 20 3.44 4.14 3.78
N LEU A 21 3.45 2.84 4.12
CA LEU A 21 4.15 2.30 5.30
C LEU A 21 5.38 1.49 4.89
N GLU A 22 6.53 1.86 5.46
CA GLU A 22 7.84 1.29 5.12
C GLU A 22 8.04 -0.15 5.64
N PRO A 23 7.85 -0.46 6.95
CA PRO A 23 8.04 -1.82 7.42
C PRO A 23 6.82 -2.68 7.08
N GLU A 24 7.08 -3.90 6.60
CA GLU A 24 6.06 -4.93 6.34
C GLU A 24 5.16 -5.16 7.56
N ARG A 25 5.74 -5.17 8.76
CA ARG A 25 4.97 -5.30 10.02
C ARG A 25 3.92 -4.19 10.18
N ALA A 26 4.23 -2.95 9.79
CA ALA A 26 3.25 -1.86 9.86
C ALA A 26 2.16 -2.01 8.81
N ARG A 27 2.51 -2.41 7.57
CA ARG A 27 1.53 -2.72 6.51
C ARG A 27 0.58 -3.85 6.93
N THR A 28 1.13 -4.93 7.49
CA THR A 28 0.37 -6.04 8.04
C THR A 28 -0.56 -5.61 9.18
N ALA A 29 -0.06 -4.79 10.12
CA ALA A 29 -0.87 -4.27 11.22
C ALA A 29 -2.01 -3.36 10.72
N LYS A 30 -1.72 -2.45 9.79
CA LYS A 30 -2.72 -1.58 9.14
C LYS A 30 -3.79 -2.40 8.42
N LYS A 31 -3.38 -3.39 7.63
CA LYS A 31 -4.27 -4.33 6.94
C LYS A 31 -5.18 -5.10 7.91
N ALA A 32 -4.64 -5.56 9.04
CA ALA A 32 -5.43 -6.27 10.06
C ALA A 32 -6.44 -5.34 10.77
N ALA A 33 -6.06 -4.09 11.03
CA ALA A 33 -6.91 -3.11 11.71
C ALA A 33 -7.96 -2.45 10.80
N ALA A 34 -7.69 -2.34 9.49
CA ALA A 34 -8.59 -1.72 8.52
C ALA A 34 -9.86 -2.55 8.29
N SER A 35 -10.97 -1.85 8.05
CA SER A 35 -12.21 -2.45 7.58
C SER A 35 -12.10 -2.92 6.13
N MET A 36 -12.97 -3.85 5.72
CA MET A 36 -13.01 -4.30 4.33
C MET A 36 -13.43 -3.18 3.36
N GLU A 37 -14.22 -2.21 3.81
CA GLU A 37 -14.60 -1.03 3.01
C GLU A 37 -13.40 -0.14 2.73
N GLU A 38 -12.57 0.16 3.75
CA GLU A 38 -11.33 0.92 3.57
C GLU A 38 -10.34 0.20 2.66
N ILE A 39 -10.15 -1.11 2.86
CA ILE A 39 -9.28 -1.94 2.02
C ILE A 39 -9.76 -1.91 0.56
N ARG A 40 -11.08 -2.04 0.34
CA ARG A 40 -11.65 -2.04 -1.01
C ARG A 40 -11.50 -0.68 -1.68
N ALA A 41 -11.77 0.41 -0.97
CA ALA A 41 -11.62 1.76 -1.49
C ALA A 41 -10.18 2.05 -1.93
N PHE A 42 -9.20 1.66 -1.10
CA PHE A 42 -7.78 1.79 -1.44
C PHE A 42 -7.39 0.94 -2.65
N TYR A 43 -7.79 -0.35 -2.66
CA TYR A 43 -7.51 -1.26 -3.77
C TYR A 43 -8.09 -0.73 -5.09
N ASP A 44 -9.37 -0.36 -5.12
CA ASP A 44 -10.03 0.11 -6.33
C ASP A 44 -9.36 1.39 -6.86
N ALA A 45 -9.00 2.33 -5.99
CA ALA A 45 -8.32 3.56 -6.38
C ALA A 45 -6.92 3.31 -6.96
N MET A 46 -6.12 2.46 -6.31
CA MET A 46 -4.77 2.12 -6.77
C MET A 46 -4.79 1.33 -8.07
N MET A 47 -5.69 0.35 -8.21
CA MET A 47 -5.77 -0.49 -9.42
C MET A 47 -6.12 0.31 -10.67
N LEU A 48 -6.85 1.43 -10.55
CA LEU A 48 -7.14 2.31 -11.68
C LEU A 48 -5.88 3.01 -12.24
N ARG A 49 -4.82 3.17 -11.43
CA ARG A 49 -3.60 3.89 -11.80
C ARG A 49 -2.33 3.04 -11.77
N ILE A 50 -2.42 1.75 -11.44
CA ILE A 50 -1.23 0.93 -11.13
C ILE A 50 -0.23 0.85 -12.29
N ASP A 51 -0.70 0.73 -13.53
CA ASP A 51 0.17 0.72 -14.71
C ASP A 51 0.94 2.03 -14.90
N GLU A 52 0.30 3.17 -14.58
CA GLU A 52 0.93 4.50 -14.63
C GLU A 52 1.91 4.70 -13.46
N ILE A 53 1.54 4.23 -12.27
CA ILE A 53 2.39 4.29 -11.07
C ILE A 53 3.66 3.47 -11.30
N LEU A 54 3.56 2.23 -11.78
CA LEU A 54 4.72 1.37 -12.02
C LEU A 54 5.68 1.99 -13.02
N ARG A 55 5.17 2.54 -14.14
CA ARG A 55 5.99 3.25 -15.12
C ARG A 55 6.68 4.47 -14.53
N TYR A 56 5.96 5.26 -13.74
CA TYR A 56 6.55 6.41 -13.05
C TYR A 56 7.65 5.98 -12.07
N LEU A 57 7.42 4.92 -11.31
CA LEU A 57 8.39 4.38 -10.37
C LEU A 57 9.63 3.84 -11.09
N GLU A 58 9.49 3.16 -12.23
CA GLU A 58 10.63 2.70 -13.05
C GLU A 58 11.57 3.85 -13.45
N GLU A 59 11.02 5.03 -13.75
CA GLU A 59 11.79 6.23 -14.13
C GLU A 59 12.50 6.90 -12.94
N HIS A 60 12.00 6.69 -11.71
CA HIS A 60 12.45 7.38 -10.50
C HIS A 60 13.12 6.45 -9.47
N PHE A 61 13.25 5.16 -9.79
CA PHE A 61 13.84 4.17 -8.90
C PHE A 61 15.37 4.35 -8.83
N GLY A 62 15.93 4.51 -7.63
CA GLY A 62 17.36 4.70 -7.44
C GLY A 62 17.72 5.20 -6.04
N GLU A 63 19.00 5.52 -5.83
CA GLU A 63 19.54 5.97 -4.53
C GLU A 63 18.96 7.32 -4.07
N GLU A 64 18.51 8.17 -5.01
CA GLU A 64 17.95 9.51 -4.73
C GLU A 64 16.48 9.61 -5.17
N MET A 65 15.68 8.62 -4.78
CA MET A 65 14.25 8.65 -5.05
C MET A 65 13.58 9.85 -4.35
N PRO A 66 12.84 10.71 -5.07
CA PRO A 66 12.11 11.80 -4.45
C PRO A 66 11.10 11.29 -3.41
N GLU A 67 10.95 11.99 -2.29
CA GLU A 67 10.03 11.61 -1.21
C GLU A 67 8.58 11.34 -1.68
N PRO A 68 7.99 12.13 -2.60
CA PRO A 68 6.65 11.84 -3.12
C PRO A 68 6.60 10.53 -3.92
N ALA A 69 7.65 10.24 -4.69
CA ALA A 69 7.76 8.98 -5.41
C ALA A 69 7.93 7.82 -4.42
N HIS A 70 8.73 7.99 -3.37
CA HIS A 70 8.93 6.99 -2.32
C HIS A 70 7.61 6.61 -1.64
N ARG A 71 6.73 7.58 -1.35
CA ARG A 71 5.39 7.28 -0.83
C ARG A 71 4.55 6.42 -1.78
N LEU A 72 4.57 6.69 -3.09
CA LEU A 72 3.88 5.84 -4.08
C LEU A 72 4.44 4.43 -4.12
N TYR A 73 5.76 4.29 -4.00
CA TYR A 73 6.38 2.98 -3.89
C TYR A 73 5.87 2.22 -2.66
N LEU A 74 5.85 2.86 -1.49
CA LEU A 74 5.33 2.25 -0.27
C LEU A 74 3.83 1.89 -0.37
N MET A 75 3.02 2.75 -0.99
CA MET A 75 1.62 2.47 -1.27
C MET A 75 1.48 1.26 -2.21
N SER A 76 2.37 1.10 -3.19
CA SER A 76 2.38 -0.05 -4.10
C SER A 76 2.72 -1.36 -3.37
N LEU A 77 3.62 -1.31 -2.38
CA LEU A 77 3.87 -2.46 -1.49
C LEU A 77 2.63 -2.82 -0.67
N SER A 78 1.91 -1.82 -0.14
CA SER A 78 0.64 -2.03 0.55
C SER A 78 -0.43 -2.63 -0.36
N LEU A 79 -0.49 -2.22 -1.62
CA LEU A 79 -1.42 -2.80 -2.61
C LEU A 79 -1.21 -4.30 -2.75
N VAL A 80 0.04 -4.75 -2.91
CA VAL A 80 0.36 -6.19 -3.02
C VAL A 80 -0.13 -6.96 -1.79
N GLU A 81 0.04 -6.40 -0.60
CA GLU A 81 -0.38 -7.06 0.64
C GLU A 81 -1.90 -7.16 0.82
N VAL A 82 -2.68 -6.23 0.27
CA VAL A 82 -4.15 -6.21 0.37
C VAL A 82 -4.86 -6.80 -0.83
N ALA A 83 -4.21 -6.88 -2.01
CA ALA A 83 -4.79 -7.42 -3.23
C ALA A 83 -5.30 -8.84 -3.02
N THR A 84 -4.53 -9.66 -2.30
CA THR A 84 -4.94 -11.02 -1.92
C THR A 84 -6.24 -11.04 -1.10
N LEU A 85 -6.47 -10.07 -0.22
CA LEU A 85 -7.72 -9.95 0.55
C LEU A 85 -8.91 -9.63 -0.33
N VAL A 86 -8.72 -8.79 -1.35
CA VAL A 86 -9.81 -8.35 -2.23
C VAL A 86 -10.13 -9.38 -3.33
N GLU A 87 -9.09 -9.98 -3.91
CA GLU A 87 -9.20 -10.89 -5.05
C GLU A 87 -9.57 -12.31 -4.64
N LEU A 88 -9.03 -12.81 -3.53
CA LEU A 88 -9.26 -14.18 -3.07
C LEU A 88 -10.47 -14.28 -2.13
N TYR A 89 -10.72 -13.26 -1.30
CA TYR A 89 -11.69 -13.34 -0.21
C TYR A 89 -12.87 -12.39 -0.43
N LYS A 90 -13.93 -12.92 -1.05
CA LYS A 90 -15.27 -12.28 -0.97
C LYS A 90 -15.88 -12.33 0.45
N ARG A 91 -15.21 -12.96 1.43
CA ARG A 91 -15.51 -13.00 2.87
C ARG A 91 -14.24 -13.22 3.70
N ARG A 92 -14.10 -12.51 4.83
CA ARG A 92 -12.98 -12.59 5.79
C ARG A 92 -12.81 -13.98 6.45
N ASP A 93 -13.81 -14.84 6.32
CA ASP A 93 -14.05 -15.96 7.24
C ASP A 93 -13.26 -17.24 6.91
N ALA A 94 -12.52 -17.29 5.81
CA ALA A 94 -12.06 -18.57 5.28
C ALA A 94 -10.64 -18.53 4.72
N VAL A 95 -9.64 -18.23 5.55
CA VAL A 95 -8.36 -18.94 5.50
C VAL A 95 -7.75 -18.89 6.89
N ASP A 96 -7.43 -20.07 7.42
CA ASP A 96 -6.63 -20.26 8.62
C ASP A 96 -5.16 -19.93 8.30
N ALA A 97 -4.91 -18.69 7.87
CA ALA A 97 -3.58 -18.19 7.62
C ALA A 97 -2.90 -18.07 8.98
N CYS A 98 -1.69 -18.64 9.09
CA CYS A 98 -0.84 -18.42 10.23
C CYS A 98 -0.73 -16.91 10.48
N ASP A 99 -1.18 -16.45 11.65
CA ASP A 99 -1.14 -15.02 12.00
C ASP A 99 0.32 -14.53 11.91
N PRO A 100 0.65 -13.65 10.94
CA PRO A 100 2.02 -13.18 10.75
C PRO A 100 2.53 -12.36 11.94
N LEU A 101 1.65 -11.83 12.78
CA LEU A 101 2.03 -11.10 13.99
C LEU A 101 2.33 -12.01 15.17
N ARG A 102 2.00 -13.31 15.08
CA ARG A 102 2.28 -14.29 16.13
C ARG A 102 3.77 -14.55 16.32
N PHE A 103 4.59 -14.35 15.28
CA PHE A 103 6.04 -14.48 15.35
C PHE A 103 6.68 -13.11 15.63
N VAL A 104 7.11 -12.93 16.88
CA VAL A 104 7.96 -11.81 17.30
C VAL A 104 9.39 -12.35 17.31
N PRO A 105 10.33 -11.80 16.50
CA PRO A 105 11.74 -12.14 16.63
C PRO A 105 12.17 -11.80 18.06
N GLU A 106 12.71 -12.77 18.78
CA GLU A 106 13.37 -12.48 20.06
C GLU A 106 14.49 -11.47 19.78
N ARG A 107 14.51 -10.41 20.59
CA ARG A 107 15.33 -9.22 20.40
C ARG A 107 16.80 -9.47 20.72
#